data_AF-A0A1U7D0Y5-F1
#
_entry.id   AF-A0A1U7D0Y5-F1
#
_cell.length_a   1.000
_cell.length_b   1.000
_cell.length_c   1.000
_cell.angle_alpha   90.00
_cell.angle_beta   90.00
_cell.angle_gamma   90.00
#
_symmetry.space_group_name_H-M   'P 1'
#
loop_
_entity.id
_entity.type
_entity.pdbx_description
1 polymer ?
#
loop_
_entity_poly.entity_id
_entity_poly.type
_entity_poly.pdbx_seq_one_letter_code
_entity_poly.pdbx_strand_id
1 'polypeptide(L)'
;MAYVYPRKLARGLTGSDPPLVLSDKVHLGLKLPGFCLEWAEALYMRLSREAFRTLEVDMAMSPARLWRPFEHSGVMVRASGRPFRSGLVLDPCRDEGLLHWAPAADDRPFRWQPLEPVLWEKKFGRKPWCARDPLEAVLQRGQVP
;
A
#
# COMPACT_ATOMS: atom_id res chain seq x y z
N MET A 1 -10.19 15.79 -4.63
CA MET A 1 -9.09 16.35 -3.81
C MET A 1 -8.48 15.25 -2.94
N ALA A 2 -7.47 14.57 -3.47
CA ALA A 2 -6.81 13.41 -2.83
C ALA A 2 -6.10 13.74 -1.50
N TYR A 3 -5.69 15.00 -1.31
CA TYR A 3 -5.03 15.48 -0.08
C TYR A 3 -5.95 15.44 1.16
N VAL A 4 -7.25 15.71 1.01
CA VAL A 4 -8.19 15.84 2.14
C VAL A 4 -8.80 14.49 2.52
N TYR A 5 -8.75 13.51 1.63
CA TYR A 5 -9.44 12.23 1.79
C TYR A 5 -8.91 11.38 2.96
N PRO A 6 -7.57 11.22 3.16
CA PRO A 6 -7.03 10.55 4.34
C PRO A 6 -7.43 11.21 5.66
N ARG A 7 -7.54 12.54 5.68
CA ARG A 7 -7.99 13.31 6.85
C ARG A 7 -9.47 13.12 7.16
N LYS A 8 -10.31 12.87 6.15
CA LYS A 8 -11.74 12.53 6.35
C LYS A 8 -11.90 11.11 6.89
N LEU A 9 -11.10 10.16 6.37
CA LEU A 9 -11.02 8.78 6.86
C LEU A 9 -10.56 8.73 8.32
N ALA A 10 -9.49 9.43 8.69
CA ALA A 10 -8.97 9.48 10.05
C ALA A 10 -9.91 10.13 11.09
N ARG A 11 -10.88 10.94 10.65
CA ARG A 11 -11.84 11.63 11.52
C ARG A 11 -13.22 10.97 11.56
N GLY A 12 -13.42 9.83 10.92
CA GLY A 12 -14.71 9.11 10.89
C GLY A 12 -15.84 9.86 10.16
N LEU A 13 -15.54 10.90 9.39
CA LEU A 13 -16.54 11.70 8.67
C LEU A 13 -16.77 11.10 7.27
N THR A 14 -17.61 10.08 7.19
CA THR A 14 -18.03 9.46 5.92
C THR A 14 -19.01 10.39 5.18
N GLY A 15 -18.57 10.92 4.05
CA GLY A 15 -19.43 11.57 3.06
C GLY A 15 -19.45 10.74 1.79
N SER A 16 -20.58 10.08 1.51
CA SER A 16 -21.02 9.46 0.24
C SER A 16 -20.06 8.48 -0.47
N ASP A 17 -19.20 7.78 0.26
CA ASP A 17 -18.62 6.51 -0.19
C ASP A 17 -18.95 5.45 0.88
N PRO A 18 -19.17 4.17 0.50
CA PRO A 18 -19.54 3.14 1.46
C PRO A 18 -18.52 3.15 2.58
N PRO A 19 -18.96 3.06 3.86
CA PRO A 19 -18.05 3.10 4.98
C PRO A 19 -17.08 1.93 4.82
N LEU A 20 -15.87 2.23 4.36
CA LEU A 20 -14.71 1.44 4.72
C LEU A 20 -14.67 1.61 6.22
N VAL A 21 -15.19 0.62 6.95
CA VAL A 21 -15.22 0.56 8.40
C VAL A 21 -13.76 0.61 8.84
N LEU A 22 -13.24 1.83 8.99
CA LEU A 22 -11.99 2.10 9.65
C LEU A 22 -12.28 1.77 11.09
N SER A 23 -11.81 0.58 11.46
CA SER A 23 -12.08 0.00 12.75
C SER A 23 -11.76 1.01 13.87
N ASP A 24 -12.60 1.05 14.90
CA ASP A 24 -12.50 1.88 16.13
C ASP A 24 -11.20 1.64 16.95
N LYS A 25 -10.16 1.08 16.33
CA LYS A 25 -8.84 0.74 16.86
C LYS A 25 -7.94 1.96 17.06
N VAL A 26 -8.48 3.18 17.01
CA VAL A 26 -7.83 4.37 17.59
C VAL A 26 -8.14 4.34 19.08
N HIS A 27 -7.54 3.40 19.83
CA HIS A 27 -7.84 3.32 21.26
C HIS A 27 -6.70 3.62 22.21
N LEU A 28 -5.41 3.71 21.83
CA LEU A 28 -4.39 3.99 22.86
C LEU A 28 -3.00 4.42 22.37
N GLY A 29 -2.87 5.05 21.19
CA GLY A 29 -1.54 5.37 20.64
C GLY A 29 -0.69 4.13 20.30
N LEU A 30 -1.25 2.92 20.41
CA LEU A 30 -0.64 1.68 19.97
C LEU A 30 -1.13 1.35 18.55
N LYS A 31 -0.19 1.36 17.58
CA LYS A 31 -0.42 0.84 16.22
C LYS A 31 -0.55 -0.68 16.29
N LEU A 32 -1.79 -1.17 16.36
CA LEU A 32 -2.08 -2.61 16.33
C LEU A 32 -1.66 -3.22 14.97
N PRO A 33 -1.26 -4.51 14.93
CA PRO A 33 -0.98 -5.21 13.69
C PRO A 33 -2.14 -5.09 12.70
N GLY A 34 -1.85 -4.80 11.43
CA GLY A 34 -2.87 -4.65 10.37
C GLY A 34 -3.47 -3.25 10.24
N PHE A 35 -3.27 -2.33 11.20
CA PHE A 35 -3.85 -0.98 11.14
C PHE A 35 -3.40 -0.17 9.92
N CYS A 36 -2.09 -0.13 9.65
CA CYS A 36 -1.59 0.60 8.48
C CYS A 36 -2.02 -0.03 7.15
N LEU A 37 -2.32 -1.34 7.15
CA LEU A 37 -2.80 -2.03 5.96
C LEU A 37 -4.22 -1.57 5.60
N GLU A 38 -5.14 -1.54 6.57
CA GLU A 38 -6.52 -1.06 6.37
C GLU A 38 -6.54 0.37 5.78
N TRP A 39 -5.65 1.24 6.27
CA TRP A 39 -5.53 2.62 5.80
C TRP A 39 -4.96 2.72 4.38
N ALA A 40 -3.95 1.91 4.08
CA ALA A 40 -3.38 1.84 2.73
C ALA A 40 -4.41 1.29 1.73
N GLU A 41 -5.16 0.26 2.10
CA GLU A 41 -6.25 -0.31 1.29
C GLU A 41 -7.34 0.73 1.00
N ALA A 42 -7.76 1.49 2.02
CA ALA A 42 -8.75 2.54 1.85
C ALA A 42 -8.29 3.63 0.87
N LEU A 43 -7.02 4.04 0.96
CA LEU A 43 -6.42 5.00 0.04
C LEU A 43 -6.29 4.43 -1.38
N TYR A 44 -5.82 3.19 -1.50
CA TYR A 44 -5.68 2.48 -2.76
C TYR A 44 -7.03 2.39 -3.49
N MET A 45 -8.05 1.89 -2.82
CA MET A 45 -9.41 1.76 -3.38
C MET A 45 -9.95 3.09 -3.89
N ARG A 46 -9.66 4.21 -3.19
CA ARG A 46 -10.07 5.53 -3.64
C ARG A 46 -9.30 6.00 -4.87
N LEU A 47 -7.99 5.78 -4.92
CA LEU A 47 -7.14 6.19 -6.04
C LEU A 47 -7.41 5.35 -7.29
N SER A 48 -7.67 4.05 -7.14
CA SER A 48 -8.01 3.16 -8.25
C SER A 48 -9.29 3.58 -8.99
N ARG A 49 -10.20 4.30 -8.32
CA ARG A 49 -11.42 4.85 -8.94
C ARG A 49 -11.18 6.07 -9.83
N GLU A 50 -10.02 6.72 -9.74
CA GLU A 50 -9.67 7.87 -10.59
C GLU A 50 -9.28 7.46 -12.02
N ALA A 51 -9.06 6.17 -12.28
CA ALA A 51 -8.75 5.62 -13.60
C ALA A 51 -7.67 6.42 -14.35
N PHE A 52 -6.53 6.65 -13.68
CA PHE A 52 -5.43 7.44 -14.23
C PHE A 52 -4.93 6.84 -15.54
N ARG A 53 -4.74 7.69 -16.56
CA ARG A 53 -4.21 7.27 -17.86
C ARG A 53 -2.69 7.14 -17.90
N THR A 54 -2.01 7.89 -17.05
CA THR A 54 -0.54 8.04 -17.08
C THR A 54 0.14 7.57 -15.80
N LEU A 55 -0.63 7.17 -14.79
CA LEU A 55 -0.13 6.76 -13.49
C LEU A 55 -0.58 5.34 -13.19
N GLU A 56 0.32 4.56 -12.62
CA GLU A 56 0.04 3.27 -12.02
C GLU A 56 0.02 3.44 -10.50
N VAL A 57 -0.97 2.79 -9.88
CA VAL A 57 -1.22 2.82 -8.44
C VAL A 57 -1.13 1.39 -7.96
N ASP A 58 -0.21 1.11 -7.05
CA ASP A 58 0.05 -0.22 -6.51
C ASP A 58 -0.01 -0.19 -4.97
N MET A 59 -0.46 -1.28 -4.34
CA MET A 59 -0.27 -1.44 -2.90
C MET A 59 1.21 -1.63 -2.57
N ALA A 60 1.68 -0.97 -1.53
CA ALA A 60 3.07 -1.01 -1.08
C ALA A 60 3.17 -1.50 0.35
N MET A 61 4.16 -2.36 0.62
CA MET A 61 4.47 -2.83 1.97
C MET A 61 5.97 -2.77 2.23
N SER A 62 6.32 -2.25 3.40
CA SER A 62 7.65 -2.35 3.99
C SER A 62 7.61 -3.42 5.09
N PRO A 63 8.25 -4.59 4.90
CA PRO A 63 8.30 -5.63 5.91
C PRO A 63 9.04 -5.17 7.18
N ALA A 64 8.75 -5.85 8.29
CA ALA A 64 9.50 -5.68 9.53
C ALA A 64 10.99 -6.04 9.34
N ARG A 65 11.85 -5.33 10.05
CA ARG A 65 13.31 -5.50 10.06
C ARG A 65 13.80 -5.58 11.50
N LEU A 66 15.02 -6.08 11.71
CA LEU A 66 15.62 -6.21 13.05
C LEU A 66 15.56 -4.90 13.85
N TRP A 67 15.93 -3.78 13.22
CA TRP A 67 15.96 -2.44 13.83
C TRP A 67 14.58 -1.74 13.83
N ARG A 68 13.58 -2.33 13.16
CA ARG A 68 12.22 -1.79 12.98
C ARG A 68 11.23 -2.96 12.92
N PRO A 69 10.82 -3.52 14.07
CA PRO A 69 10.07 -4.78 14.13
C PRO A 69 8.57 -4.61 13.79
N PHE A 70 8.23 -3.61 12.98
CA PHE A 70 6.87 -3.29 12.59
C PHE A 70 6.80 -3.18 11.07
N GLU A 71 5.76 -3.77 10.51
CA GLU A 71 5.42 -3.64 9.09
C GLU A 71 4.72 -2.31 8.85
N HIS A 72 4.90 -1.78 7.64
CA HIS A 72 4.21 -0.57 7.21
C HIS A 72 3.62 -0.75 5.83
N SER A 73 2.44 -0.21 5.63
CA SER A 73 1.72 -0.29 4.36
C SER A 73 1.38 1.11 3.90
N GLY A 74 1.41 1.29 2.58
CA GLY A 74 1.05 2.53 1.90
C GLY A 74 0.66 2.24 0.46
N VAL A 75 0.55 3.28 -0.34
CA VAL A 75 0.23 3.19 -1.76
C VAL A 75 1.38 3.76 -2.58
N MET A 76 1.88 3.01 -3.55
CA MET A 76 2.85 3.51 -4.51
C MET A 76 2.11 4.15 -5.69
N VAL A 77 2.52 5.35 -6.08
CA VAL A 77 2.06 6.01 -7.29
C VAL A 77 3.28 6.30 -8.17
N ARG A 78 3.27 5.81 -9.40
CA ARG A 78 4.37 5.97 -10.36
C ARG A 78 3.85 6.27 -11.75
N ALA A 79 4.68 6.87 -12.59
CA ALA A 79 4.33 7.02 -14.00
C ALA A 79 4.23 5.61 -14.64
N SER A 80 3.30 5.45 -15.57
CA SER A 80 3.09 4.15 -16.22
C SER A 80 4.36 3.62 -16.90
N GLY A 81 4.60 2.33 -16.78
CA GLY A 81 5.81 1.66 -17.28
C GLY A 81 7.11 2.00 -16.55
N ARG A 82 7.09 2.85 -15.52
CA ARG A 82 8.30 3.14 -14.71
C ARG A 82 8.46 2.13 -13.58
N PRO A 83 9.71 1.84 -13.14
CA PRO A 83 9.96 0.90 -12.05
C PRO A 83 9.28 1.31 -10.74
N PHE A 84 8.87 0.35 -9.91
CA PHE A 84 8.21 0.59 -8.62
C PHE A 84 8.94 1.61 -7.73
N ARG A 85 10.26 1.46 -7.58
CA ARG A 85 11.10 2.35 -6.73
C ARG A 85 11.23 3.80 -7.23
N SER A 86 10.81 4.09 -8.46
CA SER A 86 10.82 5.45 -9.00
C SER A 86 9.57 6.25 -8.61
N GLY A 87 8.58 5.61 -7.98
CA GLY A 87 7.33 6.24 -7.58
C GLY A 87 7.43 7.06 -6.30
N LEU A 88 6.32 7.73 -6.01
CA LEU A 88 6.02 8.35 -4.73
C LEU A 88 5.25 7.35 -3.87
N VAL A 89 5.70 7.13 -2.65
CA VAL A 89 4.87 6.45 -1.65
C VAL A 89 3.92 7.44 -1.01
N LEU A 90 2.66 7.06 -0.88
CA LEU A 90 1.61 7.74 -0.16
C LEU A 90 1.27 6.91 1.08
N ASP A 91 1.50 7.48 2.25
CA ASP A 91 1.49 6.78 3.52
C ASP A 91 0.57 7.52 4.51
N PRO A 92 -0.72 7.13 4.57
CA PRO A 92 -1.68 7.81 5.44
C PRO A 92 -1.50 7.41 6.92
N CYS A 93 -0.83 6.28 7.21
CA CYS A 93 -0.68 5.75 8.57
C CYS A 93 0.48 6.41 9.34
N ARG A 94 1.46 6.97 8.63
CA ARG A 94 2.67 7.53 9.25
C ARG A 94 2.35 8.63 10.25
N ASP A 95 1.60 9.62 9.80
CA ASP A 95 1.27 10.84 10.54
C ASP A 95 -0.20 10.83 11.00
N GLU A 96 -0.70 9.65 11.39
CA GLU A 96 -1.99 9.44 12.07
C GLU A 96 -3.22 10.08 11.37
N GLY A 97 -3.25 10.12 10.04
CA GLY A 97 -4.34 10.74 9.28
C GLY A 97 -3.89 11.82 8.32
N LEU A 98 -2.72 12.40 8.58
CA LEU A 98 -2.08 13.28 7.62
C LEU A 98 -1.39 12.41 6.59
N LEU A 99 -1.69 12.68 5.32
CA LEU A 99 -1.04 11.97 4.23
C LEU A 99 0.44 12.35 4.22
N HIS A 100 1.30 11.41 4.56
CA HIS A 100 2.72 11.54 4.29
C HIS A 100 2.98 11.11 2.84
N TRP A 101 3.90 11.80 2.16
CA TRP A 101 4.41 11.33 0.87
C TRP A 101 5.91 11.57 0.75
N ALA A 102 6.59 10.66 0.08
CA ALA A 102 8.01 10.78 -0.23
C ALA A 102 8.36 9.99 -1.50
N PRO A 103 9.44 10.35 -2.21
CA PRO A 103 10.03 9.44 -3.19
C PRO A 103 10.39 8.12 -2.51
N ALA A 104 9.97 6.99 -3.10
CA ALA A 104 10.22 5.68 -2.51
C ALA A 104 11.71 5.34 -2.40
N ALA A 105 12.54 5.94 -3.25
CA ALA A 105 13.99 5.86 -3.21
C ALA A 105 14.61 6.62 -2.02
N ASP A 106 13.97 7.70 -1.57
CA ASP A 106 14.50 8.60 -0.54
C ASP A 106 13.95 8.31 0.86
N ASP A 107 12.89 7.49 0.96
CA ASP A 107 12.28 7.08 2.22
C ASP A 107 13.08 5.97 2.93
N ARG A 108 14.32 6.30 3.33
CA ARG A 108 15.33 5.40 3.91
C ARG A 108 14.85 4.50 5.06
N PRO A 109 13.95 4.95 5.97
CA PRO A 109 13.52 4.11 7.07
C PRO A 109 12.72 2.88 6.62
N PHE A 110 12.15 2.90 5.41
CA PHE A 110 11.26 1.86 4.90
C PHE A 110 11.81 1.20 3.64
N ARG A 111 11.56 -0.10 3.49
CA ARG A 111 11.91 -0.85 2.28
C ARG A 111 10.64 -1.19 1.53
N TRP A 112 10.13 -0.19 0.84
CA TRP A 112 8.94 -0.36 0.00
C TRP A 112 9.16 -1.45 -1.05
N GLN A 113 8.19 -2.36 -1.09
CA GLN A 113 8.05 -3.44 -2.04
C GLN A 113 6.57 -3.51 -2.45
N PRO A 114 6.26 -4.05 -3.64
CA PRO A 114 4.89 -4.42 -3.98
C PRO A 114 4.32 -5.37 -2.92
N LEU A 115 3.01 -5.34 -2.72
CA LEU A 115 2.35 -6.09 -1.66
C LEU A 115 2.46 -7.62 -1.87
N GLU A 116 2.25 -8.10 -3.09
CA GLU A 116 2.16 -9.52 -3.42
C GLU A 116 3.44 -10.30 -3.08
N PRO A 117 4.65 -9.83 -3.47
CA PRO A 117 5.91 -10.48 -3.08
C PRO A 117 6.08 -10.57 -1.56
N VAL A 118 5.67 -9.53 -0.83
CA VAL A 118 5.79 -9.51 0.64
C VAL A 118 4.85 -10.52 1.28
N LEU A 119 3.59 -10.58 0.84
CA LEU A 119 2.62 -11.57 1.33
C LEU A 119 3.05 -13.00 0.99
N TRP A 120 3.62 -13.21 -0.19
CA TRP A 120 4.19 -14.50 -0.58
C TRP A 120 5.30 -14.92 0.37
N GLU A 121 6.30 -14.05 0.59
CA GLU A 121 7.43 -14.34 1.48
C GLU A 121 6.96 -14.63 2.92
N LYS A 122 5.94 -13.92 3.40
CA LYS A 122 5.36 -14.15 4.72
C LYS A 122 4.64 -15.50 4.83
N LYS A 123 3.90 -15.89 3.80
CA LYS A 123 3.08 -17.11 3.81
C LYS A 123 3.90 -18.38 3.54
N PHE A 124 4.90 -18.30 2.67
CA PHE A 124 5.62 -19.46 2.15
C PHE A 124 7.13 -19.44 2.42
N GLY A 125 7.64 -18.39 3.06
CA GLY A 125 9.08 -18.15 3.18
C GLY A 125 9.67 -17.54 1.91
N ARG A 126 10.98 -17.23 1.94
CA ARG A 126 11.67 -16.65 0.78
C ARG A 126 11.51 -17.55 -0.44
N LYS A 127 11.02 -16.96 -1.53
CA LYS A 127 10.84 -17.65 -2.80
C LYS A 127 12.17 -18.27 -3.25
N PRO A 128 12.23 -19.58 -3.55
CA PRO A 128 13.43 -20.20 -4.10
C PRO A 128 13.79 -19.55 -5.44
N TRP A 129 15.08 -19.43 -5.76
CA TRP A 129 15.55 -18.83 -7.02
C TRP A 129 14.99 -19.50 -8.28
N CYS A 130 14.47 -20.73 -8.17
CA CYS A 130 13.90 -21.51 -9.26
C CYS A 130 12.37 -21.43 -9.39
N ALA A 131 11.64 -20.83 -8.45
CA ALA A 131 10.20 -20.73 -8.56
C ALA A 131 9.82 -19.64 -9.58
N ARG A 132 9.22 -20.01 -10.72
CA ARG A 132 8.52 -19.04 -11.59
C ARG A 132 7.25 -18.56 -10.87
N ASP A 133 6.85 -17.32 -11.09
CA ASP A 133 5.64 -16.77 -10.46
C ASP A 133 4.39 -17.55 -10.94
N PRO A 134 3.69 -18.27 -10.04
CA PRO A 134 2.46 -18.95 -10.42
C PRO A 134 1.38 -17.98 -10.92
N LEU A 135 1.40 -16.71 -10.46
CA LEU A 135 0.47 -15.68 -10.89
C LEU A 135 0.84 -15.11 -12.27
N GLU A 136 2.12 -15.05 -12.67
CA GLU A 136 2.46 -14.74 -14.07
C GLU A 136 1.93 -15.81 -15.03
N ALA A 137 2.00 -17.08 -14.63
CA ALA A 137 1.44 -18.18 -15.43
C ALA A 137 -0.10 -18.15 -15.50
N VAL A 138 -0.77 -17.41 -14.60
CA VAL A 138 -2.22 -17.18 -14.63
C VAL A 138 -2.55 -15.94 -15.45
N LEU A 139 -1.76 -14.86 -15.36
CA LEU A 139 -1.93 -13.64 -16.16
C LEU A 139 -1.68 -13.89 -17.65
N GLN A 140 -0.67 -14.70 -18.00
CA GLN A 140 -0.41 -15.07 -19.40
C GLN A 140 -1.51 -15.96 -20.00
N ARG A 141 -2.25 -16.72 -19.18
CA ARG A 141 -3.39 -17.53 -19.66
C ARG A 141 -4.68 -16.72 -19.90
N GLY A 142 -4.69 -15.44 -19.53
CA GLY A 142 -5.81 -14.51 -19.77
C GLY A 142 -5.67 -13.65 -21.03
N GLN A 143 -4.53 -13.70 -21.74
CA GLN A 143 -4.36 -13.05 -23.04
C GLN A 143 -4.41 -14.11 -24.14
N VAL A 144 -5.63 -14.44 -24.57
CA VAL A 144 -5.88 -15.13 -25.84
C VAL A 144 -6.34 -14.05 -26.84
N PRO A 145 -5.83 -14.03 -28.10
CA PRO A 145 -6.22 -13.07 -29.12
C PRO A 145 -7.71 -13.14 -29.49
#